data_AF-A0A9X0PNL9-F1
#
_entry.id   AF-A0A9X0PNL9-F1
#
_cell.length_a   1.000
_cell.length_b   1.000
_cell.length_c   1.000
_cell.angle_alpha   90.00
_cell.angle_beta   90.00
_cell.angle_gamma   90.00
#
_symmetry.space_group_name_H-M   'P 1'
#
loop_
_entity.id
_entity.type
_entity.pdbx_description
1 polymer ?
#
loop_
_entity_poly.entity_id
_entity_poly.type
_entity_poly.pdbx_seq_one_letter_code
_entity_poly.pdbx_strand_id
1 'polypeptide(L)'
;MADTVKHTKGPWFVGSMNDCLFVIDQPPRPSNDDINPEHQTNVVAKLDYRGAEHNALLIAAAPDLLLALQELLEAYSKPDERLCCDGRDCGCMGSTVHQQAEHYARAAIAKSTGGQ
;
A
#
# COMPACT_ATOMS: atom_id res chain seq x y z
N MET A 1 26.72 2.74 1.91
CA MET A 1 25.92 3.99 2.02
C MET A 1 24.49 3.58 1.80
N ALA A 2 23.61 3.77 2.79
CA ALA A 2 22.19 3.48 2.60
C ALA A 2 21.66 4.48 1.57
N ASP A 3 21.18 3.99 0.43
CA ASP A 3 20.48 4.82 -0.55
C ASP A 3 19.38 5.58 0.19
N THR A 4 19.47 6.90 0.21
CA THR A 4 18.47 7.75 0.82
C THR A 4 17.21 7.64 -0.03
N VAL A 5 16.25 6.86 0.47
CA VAL A 5 14.93 6.68 -0.11
C VAL A 5 14.33 8.07 -0.35
N LYS A 6 14.10 8.42 -1.63
CA LYS A 6 13.63 9.76 -2.05
C LYS A 6 12.14 10.01 -1.80
N HIS A 7 11.40 8.98 -1.39
CA HIS A 7 9.96 9.05 -1.15
C HIS A 7 9.65 8.89 0.34
N THR A 8 8.55 9.51 0.78
CA THR A 8 7.98 9.26 2.12
C THR A 8 7.72 7.76 2.29
N LYS A 9 7.93 7.23 3.47
CA LYS A 9 7.61 5.81 3.74
C LYS A 9 6.10 5.68 3.97
N GLY A 10 5.52 4.59 3.46
CA GLY A 10 4.15 4.20 3.78
C GLY A 10 4.02 3.62 5.20
N PRO A 11 2.82 3.16 5.59
CA PRO A 11 1.60 3.09 4.78
C PRO A 11 0.98 4.48 4.57
N TRP A 12 0.31 4.65 3.43
CA TRP A 12 -0.46 5.86 3.14
C TRP A 12 -1.95 5.57 3.08
N PHE A 13 -2.75 6.61 3.31
CA PHE A 13 -4.20 6.53 3.44
C PHE A 13 -4.86 7.60 2.58
N VAL A 14 -6.06 7.30 2.07
CA VAL A 14 -6.91 8.29 1.40
C VAL A 14 -7.76 9.00 2.46
N GLY A 15 -7.73 10.33 2.45
CA GLY A 15 -8.59 11.19 3.27
C GLY A 15 -9.33 12.20 2.41
N SER A 16 -10.41 12.76 2.93
CA SER A 16 -11.13 13.88 2.31
C SER A 16 -11.26 15.04 3.30
N MET A 17 -10.99 16.25 2.82
CA MET A 17 -11.20 17.50 3.57
C MET A 17 -11.63 18.58 2.59
N ASN A 18 -12.68 19.34 2.93
CA ASN A 18 -13.15 20.50 2.14
C ASN A 18 -13.26 20.23 0.63
N ASP A 19 -13.99 19.17 0.26
CA ASP A 19 -14.21 18.71 -1.12
C ASP A 19 -12.93 18.35 -1.92
N CYS A 20 -11.77 18.25 -1.25
CA CYS A 20 -10.52 17.78 -1.84
C CYS A 20 -10.16 16.38 -1.31
N LEU A 21 -9.54 15.58 -2.18
CA LEU A 21 -8.97 14.29 -1.81
C LEU A 21 -7.48 14.44 -1.50
N PHE A 22 -7.03 13.77 -0.45
CA PHE A 22 -5.65 13.77 -0.01
C PHE A 22 -5.16 12.35 0.17
N VAL A 23 -3.87 12.16 -0.11
CA VAL A 23 -3.13 11.01 0.39
C VAL A 23 -2.29 11.49 1.56
N ILE A 24 -2.41 10.81 2.70
CA ILE A 24 -1.78 11.17 3.96
C ILE A 24 -0.96 10.01 4.54
N ASP A 25 0.09 10.32 5.30
CA ASP A 25 1.01 9.32 5.88
C ASP A 25 0.62 8.84 7.29
N GLN A 26 -0.59 9.17 7.72
CA GLN A 26 -1.19 8.68 8.98
C GLN A 26 -2.67 8.34 8.77
N PRO A 27 -3.26 7.47 9.60
CA PRO A 27 -4.68 7.14 9.49
C PRO A 27 -5.56 8.40 9.53
N PRO A 28 -6.62 8.47 8.69
CA PRO A 28 -7.52 9.62 8.69
C PRO A 28 -8.17 9.76 10.06
N ARG A 29 -8.20 10.99 10.56
CA ARG A 29 -8.90 11.38 11.79
C ARG A 29 -10.16 12.15 11.40
N PRO A 30 -11.28 12.02 12.13
CA PRO A 30 -12.42 12.92 11.95
C PRO A 30 -11.94 14.37 12.04
N SER A 31 -12.25 15.20 11.04
CA SER A 31 -11.92 16.62 11.09
C SER A 31 -12.79 17.30 12.13
N ASN A 32 -12.17 17.99 13.08
CA ASN A 32 -12.88 18.81 14.07
C ASN A 32 -12.74 20.31 13.74
N ASP A 33 -12.10 20.65 12.63
CA ASP A 33 -11.23 21.82 12.61
C ASP A 33 -11.26 22.48 11.23
N ASP A 34 -12.27 23.31 10.99
CA ASP A 34 -12.37 24.15 9.78
C ASP A 34 -11.45 25.40 9.84
N ILE A 35 -10.63 25.55 10.89
CA ILE A 35 -9.96 26.82 11.24
C ILE A 35 -8.55 26.63 11.83
N ASN A 36 -7.66 25.83 11.23
CA ASN A 36 -6.23 25.86 11.62
C ASN A 36 -5.28 25.96 10.41
N PRO A 37 -4.49 27.04 10.30
CA PRO A 37 -3.52 27.20 9.22
C PRO A 37 -2.33 26.22 9.28
N GLU A 38 -2.20 25.39 10.34
CA GLU A 38 -1.14 24.37 10.46
C GLU A 38 -1.52 22.98 9.90
N HIS A 39 -2.69 22.81 9.28
CA HIS A 39 -3.32 21.51 8.95
C HIS A 39 -2.66 20.60 7.89
N GLN A 40 -1.45 20.86 7.40
CA GLN A 40 -0.93 20.16 6.20
C GLN A 40 0.42 19.48 6.37
N THR A 41 0.81 19.06 7.57
CA THR A 41 2.12 18.42 7.78
C THR A 41 2.20 16.95 7.36
N ASN A 42 1.07 16.29 7.11
CA ASN A 42 0.97 14.86 6.83
C ASN A 42 0.49 14.54 5.40
N VAL A 43 0.42 15.55 4.52
CA VAL A 43 -0.04 15.38 3.13
C VAL A 43 1.11 14.86 2.27
N VAL A 44 0.92 13.67 1.71
CA VAL A 44 1.81 13.07 0.70
C VAL A 44 1.46 13.59 -0.69
N ALA A 45 0.16 13.68 -1.00
CA ALA A 45 -0.34 14.21 -2.26
C ALA A 45 -1.69 14.87 -2.06
N LYS A 46 -1.91 16.01 -2.73
CA LYS A 46 -3.22 16.66 -2.86
C LYS A 46 -3.76 16.39 -4.26
N LEU A 47 -5.02 15.98 -4.34
CA LEU A 47 -5.72 15.77 -5.60
C LEU A 47 -6.88 16.77 -5.67
N ASP A 48 -6.88 17.60 -6.72
CA ASP A 48 -7.92 18.59 -6.94
C ASP A 48 -9.21 17.93 -7.44
N TYR A 49 -10.34 18.27 -6.81
CA TYR A 49 -11.73 17.92 -7.18
C TYR A 49 -12.17 16.45 -7.08
N ARG A 50 -13.51 16.28 -7.04
CA ARG A 50 -14.23 14.99 -7.10
C ARG A 50 -13.93 14.27 -8.42
N GLY A 51 -13.69 12.95 -8.38
CA GLY A 51 -13.37 12.14 -9.56
C GLY A 51 -11.92 11.63 -9.61
N ALA A 52 -11.06 12.05 -8.67
CA ALA A 52 -9.67 11.60 -8.56
C ALA A 52 -9.47 10.42 -7.59
N GLU A 53 -10.55 9.76 -7.15
CA GLU A 53 -10.52 8.69 -6.14
C GLU A 53 -9.59 7.55 -6.56
N HIS A 54 -9.64 7.14 -7.82
CA HIS A 54 -8.79 6.07 -8.37
C HIS A 54 -7.30 6.44 -8.31
N ASN A 55 -6.96 7.70 -8.57
CA ASN A 55 -5.59 8.18 -8.47
C ASN A 55 -5.13 8.23 -7.01
N ALA A 56 -6.01 8.65 -6.09
CA ALA A 56 -5.72 8.65 -4.66
C ALA A 56 -5.46 7.24 -4.13
N LEU A 57 -6.27 6.26 -4.55
CA LEU A 57 -6.10 4.84 -4.21
C LEU A 57 -4.78 4.28 -4.74
N LEU A 58 -4.46 4.55 -6.02
CA LEU A 58 -3.21 4.12 -6.63
C LEU A 58 -1.99 4.69 -5.89
N ILE A 59 -2.00 6.00 -5.60
CA ILE A 59 -0.93 6.65 -4.86
C ILE A 59 -0.82 6.03 -3.46
N ALA A 60 -1.93 5.89 -2.73
CA ALA A 60 -1.93 5.33 -1.38
C ALA A 60 -1.45 3.85 -1.33
N ALA A 61 -1.65 3.09 -2.40
CA ALA A 61 -1.19 1.71 -2.53
C ALA A 61 0.26 1.59 -3.02
N ALA A 62 0.89 2.67 -3.52
CA ALA A 62 2.20 2.62 -4.13
C ALA A 62 3.31 2.01 -3.25
N PRO A 63 3.38 2.27 -1.92
CA PRO A 63 4.36 1.61 -1.06
C PRO A 63 4.21 0.08 -1.02
N ASP A 64 2.96 -0.40 -0.90
CA ASP A 64 2.66 -1.83 -0.84
C ASP A 64 2.87 -2.50 -2.20
N LEU A 65 2.51 -1.83 -3.29
CA LEU A 65 2.78 -2.28 -4.65
C LEU A 65 4.28 -2.42 -4.91
N LEU A 66 5.08 -1.43 -4.51
CA LEU A 66 6.53 -1.47 -4.69
C LEU A 66 7.15 -2.64 -3.93
N LEU A 67 6.76 -2.83 -2.66
CA LEU A 67 7.24 -3.93 -1.83
C LEU A 67 6.83 -5.29 -2.43
N ALA A 68 5.55 -5.46 -2.77
CA ALA A 68 5.05 -6.70 -3.33
C ALA A 68 5.71 -7.06 -4.68
N LEU A 69 6.00 -6.06 -5.52
CA LEU A 69 6.74 -6.27 -6.77
C LEU A 69 8.19 -6.69 -6.54
N GLN A 70 8.87 -6.09 -5.55
CA GLN A 70 10.24 -6.50 -5.18
C GLN A 70 10.25 -7.94 -4.66
N GLU A 71 9.32 -8.28 -3.79
CA GLU A 71 9.16 -9.65 -3.25
C GLU A 71 8.83 -10.65 -4.36
N LEU A 72 7.98 -10.28 -5.32
CA LEU A 72 7.65 -11.11 -6.48
C LEU A 72 8.88 -11.34 -7.36
N LEU A 73 9.66 -10.30 -7.68
CA LEU A 73 10.88 -10.43 -8.47
C LEU A 73 11.92 -11.31 -7.76
N GLU A 74 12.09 -11.14 -6.45
CA GLU A 74 12.99 -11.96 -5.64
C GLU A 74 12.53 -13.43 -5.63
N ALA A 75 11.23 -13.69 -5.44
CA ALA A 75 10.67 -15.04 -5.44
C ALA A 75 10.89 -15.76 -6.78
N TYR A 76 10.64 -15.06 -7.90
CA TYR A 76 10.79 -15.63 -9.24
C TYR A 76 12.25 -15.69 -9.72
N SER A 77 13.20 -15.08 -9.00
CA SER A 77 14.63 -15.21 -9.29
C SER A 77 15.20 -16.59 -8.92
N LYS A 78 14.45 -17.39 -8.15
CA LYS A 78 14.84 -18.71 -7.65
C LYS A 78 13.80 -19.77 -8.08
N PRO A 79 14.17 -21.06 -8.13
CA PRO A 79 13.20 -22.13 -8.25
C PRO A 79 12.12 -22.02 -7.17
N ASP A 80 10.89 -22.43 -7.49
CA ASP A 80 9.81 -22.37 -6.52
C ASP A 80 10.05 -23.36 -5.38
N GLU A 81 9.92 -22.89 -4.14
CA GLU A 81 10.21 -23.62 -2.92
C GLU A 81 8.96 -23.71 -2.04
N ARG A 82 8.85 -24.76 -1.23
CA ARG A 82 7.73 -24.91 -0.28
C ARG A 82 8.01 -24.10 1.00
N LEU A 83 7.00 -23.39 1.51
CA LEU A 83 7.17 -22.46 2.63
C LEU A 83 7.44 -23.09 3.99
N CYS A 84 6.71 -24.15 4.41
CA CYS A 84 6.98 -24.74 5.74
C CYS A 84 6.73 -26.23 5.99
N CYS A 85 6.04 -27.01 5.14
CA CYS A 85 5.97 -28.50 5.17
C CYS A 85 4.74 -28.96 4.37
N ASP A 86 4.36 -30.24 4.46
CA ASP A 86 3.19 -30.87 3.83
C ASP A 86 1.83 -30.29 4.24
N GLY A 87 1.81 -29.24 5.08
CA GLY A 87 0.73 -28.26 5.09
C GLY A 87 -0.43 -28.52 6.06
N ARG A 88 -0.37 -29.58 6.88
CA ARG A 88 -1.48 -29.89 7.81
C ARG A 88 -1.44 -29.09 9.12
N ASP A 89 -0.24 -28.81 9.63
CA ASP A 89 -0.10 -28.22 10.98
C ASP A 89 0.35 -26.75 11.00
N CYS A 90 1.13 -26.29 10.01
CA CYS A 90 1.58 -24.88 9.96
C CYS A 90 0.61 -23.93 9.24
N GLY A 91 -0.58 -24.39 8.84
CA GLY A 91 -1.60 -23.57 8.18
C GLY A 91 -1.26 -23.14 6.74
N CYS A 92 -0.06 -23.45 6.24
CA CYS A 92 0.35 -23.08 4.89
C CYS A 92 -0.30 -23.94 3.79
N MET A 93 -0.95 -25.07 4.14
CA MET A 93 -1.60 -25.99 3.19
C MET A 93 -0.70 -26.45 2.05
N GLY A 94 0.62 -26.47 2.28
CA GLY A 94 1.61 -26.85 1.28
C GLY A 94 1.94 -25.76 0.27
N SER A 95 1.59 -24.50 0.57
CA SER A 95 1.83 -23.34 -0.30
C SER A 95 3.31 -23.13 -0.61
N THR A 96 3.58 -22.57 -1.78
CA THR A 96 4.91 -22.26 -2.26
C THR A 96 5.27 -20.78 -2.06
N VAL A 97 6.56 -20.47 -2.15
CA VAL A 97 7.08 -19.10 -2.09
C VAL A 97 6.48 -18.25 -3.21
N HIS A 98 6.35 -18.80 -4.43
CA HIS A 98 5.71 -18.09 -5.54
C HIS A 98 4.24 -17.80 -5.24
N GLN A 99 3.50 -18.75 -4.69
CA GLN A 99 2.08 -18.55 -4.34
C GLN A 99 1.87 -17.48 -3.27
N GLN A 100 2.76 -17.41 -2.28
CA GLN A 100 2.71 -16.35 -1.27
C GLN A 100 3.05 -14.98 -1.87
N ALA A 101 4.06 -14.90 -2.72
CA ALA A 101 4.40 -13.65 -3.40
C ALA A 101 3.25 -13.17 -4.31
N GLU A 102 2.61 -14.08 -5.06
CA GLU A 102 1.41 -13.77 -5.85
C GLU A 102 0.25 -13.27 -4.98
N HIS A 103 0.05 -13.87 -3.80
CA HIS A 103 -1.00 -13.45 -2.87
C HIS A 103 -0.81 -11.99 -2.44
N TYR A 104 0.41 -11.61 -2.02
CA TYR A 104 0.70 -10.23 -1.63
C TYR A 104 0.63 -9.26 -2.80
N ALA A 105 1.09 -9.66 -4.00
CA ALA A 105 0.94 -8.85 -5.21
C ALA A 105 -0.54 -8.59 -5.55
N ARG A 106 -1.40 -9.62 -5.45
CA ARG A 106 -2.85 -9.47 -5.67
C ARG A 106 -3.49 -8.57 -4.62
N ALA A 107 -3.10 -8.68 -3.35
CA ALA A 107 -3.60 -7.82 -2.29
C ALA A 107 -3.22 -6.35 -2.52
N ALA A 108 -1.96 -6.08 -2.91
CA ALA A 108 -1.51 -4.73 -3.24
C ALA A 108 -2.24 -4.16 -4.48
N ILE A 109 -2.50 -4.99 -5.50
CA ILE A 109 -3.31 -4.61 -6.67
C ILE A 109 -4.74 -4.28 -6.24
N ALA A 110 -5.39 -5.14 -5.43
CA ALA A 110 -6.73 -4.90 -4.94
C ALA A 110 -6.84 -3.55 -4.22
N LYS A 111 -5.89 -3.25 -3.32
CA LYS A 111 -5.83 -1.95 -2.65
C LYS A 111 -5.75 -0.78 -3.64
N SER A 112 -4.94 -0.91 -4.70
CA SER A 112 -4.79 0.13 -5.72
C SER A 112 -6.02 0.34 -6.61
N THR A 113 -6.88 -0.68 -6.74
CA THR A 113 -8.13 -0.62 -7.50
C THR A 113 -9.36 -0.41 -6.62
N GLY A 114 -9.19 -0.24 -5.30
CA GLY A 114 -10.28 -0.02 -4.35
C GLY A 114 -10.96 -1.28 -3.82
N GLY A 115 -10.38 -2.46 -4.08
CA GLY A 115 -10.74 -3.70 -3.39
C GLY A 115 -10.27 -3.69 -1.93
N GLN A 116 -11.08 -4.29 -1.04
CA GLN A 116 -10.75 -4.47 0.38
C GLN A 116 -9.66 -5.52 0.58
#